data_AF-A0A7V4CXQ6-F1
#
_entry.id   AF-A0A7V4CXQ6-F1
#
_cell.length_a   1.000
_cell.length_b   1.000
_cell.length_c   1.000
_cell.angle_alpha   90.00
_cell.angle_beta   90.00
_cell.angle_gamma   90.00
#
_symmetry.space_group_name_H-M   'P 1'
#
loop_
_entity.id
_entity.type
_entity.pdbx_description
1 polymer ?
#
loop_
_entity_poly.entity_id
_entity_poly.type
_entity_poly.pdbx_seq_one_letter_code
_entity_poly.pdbx_strand_id
1 'polypeptide(L)'
;MHHCMLWAVRTVVALGLGLVVTPVGAGPVPVVVAAAPPVIVRAEVDPLEPDRLVIRGKNFGVEAAPIVLLSDVVLDVVSFSNEQIVVRLPLDAPAARYRLQVLAYGAAPSAPFRLTLGGGAAGGTEG
;
A
#
# COMPACT_ATOMS: atom_id res chain seq x y z
N MET A 1 25.75 -38.22 -47.71
CA MET A 1 26.96 -39.08 -47.77
C MET A 1 28.16 -38.16 -47.58
N HIS A 2 28.48 -37.84 -46.33
CA HIS A 2 29.63 -38.38 -45.58
C HIS A 2 30.99 -37.90 -46.10
N HIS A 3 31.52 -36.83 -45.52
CA HIS A 3 32.94 -36.64 -45.18
C HIS A 3 33.00 -35.68 -43.97
N CYS A 4 33.10 -36.19 -42.74
CA CYS A 4 34.36 -36.52 -42.04
C CYS A 4 35.10 -35.30 -41.47
N MET A 5 34.74 -35.02 -40.22
CA MET A 5 35.62 -34.69 -39.09
C MET A 5 37.09 -35.10 -39.30
N LEU A 6 38.02 -34.16 -39.11
CA LEU A 6 39.47 -34.22 -38.80
C LEU A 6 40.04 -32.86 -39.29
N TRP A 7 40.98 -32.12 -38.69
CA TRP A 7 41.87 -32.24 -37.55
C TRP A 7 42.70 -30.93 -37.54
N ALA A 8 43.33 -30.60 -36.41
CA ALA A 8 44.43 -29.64 -36.25
C ALA A 8 44.10 -28.13 -36.16
N VAL A 9 43.82 -27.72 -34.91
CA VAL A 9 44.65 -26.78 -34.14
C VAL A 9 45.66 -25.95 -34.94
N ARG A 10 45.47 -24.63 -34.94
CA ARG A 10 46.44 -23.51 -35.03
C ARG A 10 45.61 -22.29 -35.49
N THR A 11 45.53 -21.17 -34.79
CA THR A 11 46.64 -20.35 -34.30
C THR A 11 46.04 -19.30 -33.37
N VAL A 12 46.56 -19.19 -32.14
CA VAL A 12 46.32 -18.03 -31.27
C VAL A 12 47.12 -16.87 -31.87
N VAL A 13 46.44 -15.82 -32.32
CA VAL A 13 47.06 -14.52 -32.62
C VAL A 13 46.38 -13.48 -31.75
N ALA A 14 47.08 -13.11 -30.69
CA ALA A 14 46.78 -11.95 -29.86
C ALA A 14 47.26 -10.69 -30.57
N LEU A 15 46.36 -9.73 -30.80
CA LEU A 15 46.60 -8.30 -31.05
C LEU A 15 45.21 -7.71 -31.33
N GLY A 16 44.64 -6.72 -30.67
CA GLY A 16 45.08 -5.80 -29.65
C GLY A 16 44.00 -4.71 -29.60
N LEU A 17 44.00 -3.93 -28.51
CA LEU A 17 43.45 -2.57 -28.45
C LEU A 17 41.93 -2.41 -28.63
N GLY A 18 41.25 -2.08 -27.53
CA GLY A 18 39.94 -1.44 -27.58
C GLY A 18 38.99 -1.86 -26.48
N LEU A 19 39.40 -1.75 -25.21
CA LEU A 19 38.44 -1.80 -24.11
C LEU A 19 37.64 -0.49 -24.11
N VAL A 20 36.58 -0.41 -24.91
CA VAL A 20 35.55 0.62 -24.72
C VAL A 20 34.65 0.12 -23.60
N VAL A 21 35.02 0.43 -22.35
CA VAL A 21 34.05 0.44 -21.24
C VAL A 21 33.10 1.59 -21.56
N THR A 22 31.94 1.28 -22.12
CA THR A 22 30.80 2.19 -22.00
C THR A 22 30.41 2.20 -20.53
N PRO A 23 30.33 3.36 -19.85
CA PRO A 23 29.62 3.40 -18.59
C PRO A 23 28.19 3.00 -18.92
N VAL A 24 27.78 1.82 -18.46
CA VAL A 24 26.36 1.46 -18.42
C VAL A 24 25.68 2.63 -17.71
N GLY A 25 24.83 3.34 -18.44
CA GLY A 25 24.13 4.48 -17.91
C GLY A 25 23.39 4.01 -16.67
N ALA A 26 23.78 4.53 -15.51
CA ALA A 26 22.92 4.54 -14.35
C ALA A 26 21.71 5.39 -14.74
N GLY A 27 20.73 4.76 -15.38
CA GLY A 27 19.39 5.34 -15.44
C GLY A 27 18.99 5.66 -14.01
N PRO A 28 18.30 6.80 -13.76
CA PRO A 28 17.77 7.06 -12.44
C PRO A 28 16.92 5.86 -12.06
N VAL A 29 17.39 5.07 -11.09
CA VAL A 29 16.53 4.13 -10.38
C VAL A 29 15.37 4.97 -9.90
N PRO A 30 14.11 4.65 -10.28
CA PRO A 30 12.99 5.34 -9.69
C PRO A 30 13.11 5.10 -8.20
N VAL A 31 13.46 6.15 -7.46
CA VAL A 31 13.34 6.15 -6.01
C VAL A 31 11.85 5.98 -5.77
N VAL A 32 11.43 4.75 -5.51
CA VAL A 32 10.10 4.49 -4.97
C VAL A 32 10.15 5.13 -3.60
N VAL A 33 9.73 6.39 -3.54
CA VAL A 33 9.55 7.10 -2.28
C VAL A 33 8.51 6.27 -1.55
N ALA A 34 8.94 5.59 -0.49
CA ALA A 34 8.03 4.82 0.34
C ALA A 34 6.89 5.75 0.77
N ALA A 35 5.66 5.33 0.47
CA ALA A 35 4.49 6.14 0.81
C ALA A 35 4.47 6.37 2.33
N ALA A 36 4.24 7.63 2.73
CA ALA A 36 4.15 7.97 4.15
C ALA A 36 3.05 7.13 4.81
N PRO A 37 3.22 6.69 6.08
CA PRO A 37 2.19 5.92 6.75
C PRO A 37 0.85 6.70 6.81
N PRO A 38 -0.27 6.01 6.61
CA PRO A 38 -1.59 6.60 6.76
C PRO A 38 -1.81 7.02 8.21
N VAL A 39 -2.40 8.20 8.40
CA VAL A 39 -2.72 8.76 9.72
C VAL A 39 -4.22 8.97 9.79
N ILE A 40 -4.86 8.39 10.79
CA ILE A 40 -6.28 8.58 11.07
C ILE A 40 -6.41 9.74 12.04
N VAL A 41 -7.10 10.81 11.65
CA VAL A 41 -7.37 11.99 12.48
C VAL A 41 -8.73 11.87 13.14
N ARG A 42 -9.72 11.33 12.42
CA ARG A 42 -11.09 11.19 12.91
C ARG A 42 -11.77 10.00 12.26
N ALA A 43 -12.61 9.31 13.00
CA ALA A 43 -13.54 8.34 12.44
C ALA A 43 -14.91 8.52 13.10
N GLU A 44 -15.95 8.62 12.28
CA GLU A 44 -17.31 8.90 12.73
C GLU A 44 -18.33 8.18 11.84
N VAL A 45 -19.40 7.69 12.45
CA VAL A 45 -20.51 7.09 11.70
C VAL A 45 -21.29 8.19 11.02
N ASP A 46 -21.68 7.95 9.78
CA ASP A 46 -22.50 8.89 9.03
C ASP A 46 -23.87 9.04 9.74
N PRO A 47 -24.29 10.29 10.05
CA PRO A 47 -25.54 10.52 10.78
C PRO A 47 -26.79 10.22 9.95
N LEU A 48 -26.68 10.17 8.61
CA LEU A 48 -27.76 9.84 7.69
C LEU A 48 -27.77 8.34 7.36
N GLU A 49 -26.60 7.72 7.31
CA GLU A 49 -26.43 6.29 7.01
C GLU A 49 -25.64 5.59 8.14
N PRO A 50 -26.30 5.01 9.17
CA PRO A 50 -25.62 4.41 10.32
C PRO A 50 -24.75 3.19 9.96
N ASP A 51 -24.91 2.68 8.73
CA ASP A 51 -24.12 1.61 8.14
C ASP A 51 -22.79 2.11 7.54
N ARG A 52 -22.55 3.42 7.49
CA ARG A 52 -21.34 4.02 6.92
C ARG A 52 -20.46 4.62 7.99
N LEU A 53 -19.17 4.36 7.90
CA LEU A 53 -18.14 4.99 8.69
C LEU A 53 -17.28 5.88 7.80
N VAL A 54 -17.23 7.16 8.15
CA VAL A 54 -16.38 8.16 7.51
C VAL A 54 -15.09 8.30 8.32
N ILE A 55 -13.98 7.94 7.70
CA ILE A 55 -12.64 7.99 8.28
C ILE A 55 -11.91 9.15 7.60
N ARG A 56 -11.48 10.15 8.36
CA ARG A 56 -10.71 11.29 7.90
C ARG A 56 -9.28 11.21 8.40
N GLY A 57 -8.35 11.59 7.55
CA GLY A 57 -6.94 11.42 7.85
C GLY A 57 -6.03 11.99 6.77
N LYS A 58 -4.82 11.44 6.67
CA LYS A 58 -3.80 11.84 5.72
C LYS A 58 -3.01 10.63 5.23
N ASN A 59 -2.42 10.75 4.05
CA ASN A 59 -1.56 9.74 3.42
C ASN A 59 -2.27 8.38 3.21
N PHE A 60 -3.56 8.38 2.93
CA PHE A 60 -4.27 7.13 2.59
C PHE A 60 -3.89 6.60 1.22
N GLY A 61 -3.31 7.46 0.37
CA GLY A 61 -2.99 7.11 -1.01
C GLY A 61 -4.23 7.08 -1.90
N VAL A 62 -4.01 7.24 -3.21
CA VAL A 62 -5.06 7.17 -4.24
C VAL A 62 -4.77 6.10 -5.30
N GLU A 63 -3.61 5.46 -5.21
CA GLU A 63 -3.11 4.47 -6.18
C GLU A 63 -3.96 3.19 -6.19
N ALA A 64 -4.41 2.76 -5.02
CA ALA A 64 -5.23 1.56 -4.85
C ALA A 64 -6.11 1.70 -3.59
N ALA A 65 -7.18 0.90 -3.53
CA ALA A 65 -8.09 0.89 -2.40
C ALA A 65 -7.35 0.46 -1.11
N PRO A 66 -7.37 1.28 -0.04
CA PRO A 66 -6.78 0.90 1.24
C PRO A 66 -7.61 -0.19 1.91
N ILE A 67 -6.97 -0.98 2.77
CA ILE A 67 -7.68 -1.97 3.61
C ILE A 67 -7.95 -1.34 4.96
N VAL A 68 -9.20 -1.38 5.42
CA VAL A 68 -9.59 -0.86 6.73
C VAL A 68 -9.95 -2.02 7.64
N LEU A 69 -9.30 -2.07 8.80
CA LEU A 69 -9.50 -3.09 9.82
C LEU A 69 -10.18 -2.45 11.04
N LEU A 70 -11.27 -3.06 11.48
CA LEU A 70 -11.96 -2.76 12.74
C LEU A 70 -11.75 -3.92 13.71
N SER A 71 -10.80 -3.73 14.63
CA SER A 71 -10.21 -4.71 15.54
C SER A 71 -9.51 -5.85 14.78
N ASP A 72 -10.29 -6.75 14.18
CA ASP A 72 -9.82 -7.87 13.35
C ASP A 72 -10.71 -8.11 12.12
N VAL A 73 -11.77 -7.30 11.97
CA VAL A 73 -12.74 -7.41 10.88
C VAL A 73 -12.34 -6.46 9.76
N VAL A 74 -12.17 -6.99 8.56
CA VAL A 74 -11.97 -6.17 7.35
C VAL A 74 -13.29 -5.51 6.97
N LEU A 75 -13.29 -4.19 6.83
CA LEU A 75 -14.44 -3.41 6.38
C LEU A 75 -14.45 -3.24 4.87
N ASP A 76 -15.65 -3.14 4.30
CA ASP A 76 -15.85 -2.91 2.87
C ASP A 76 -15.66 -1.42 2.55
N VAL A 77 -14.72 -1.10 1.66
CA VAL A 77 -14.42 0.29 1.29
C VAL A 77 -15.30 0.73 0.13
N VAL A 78 -16.21 1.66 0.41
CA VAL A 78 -17.15 2.22 -0.59
C VAL A 78 -16.47 3.30 -1.42
N SER A 79 -15.65 4.13 -0.78
CA SER A 79 -14.96 5.24 -1.42
C SER A 79 -13.70 5.59 -0.66
N PHE A 80 -12.64 5.99 -1.36
CA PHE A 80 -11.39 6.40 -0.74
C PHE A 80 -10.74 7.54 -1.53
N SER A 81 -10.06 8.40 -0.78
CA SER A 81 -9.31 9.56 -1.21
C SER A 81 -8.10 9.69 -0.28
N ASN A 82 -7.13 10.52 -0.66
CA ASN A 82 -5.92 10.71 0.14
C ASN A 82 -6.18 11.15 1.60
N GLU A 83 -7.30 11.82 1.85
CA GLU A 83 -7.66 12.40 3.17
C GLU A 83 -8.97 11.84 3.77
N GLN A 84 -9.71 11.01 3.03
CA GLN A 84 -10.99 10.49 3.47
C GLN A 84 -11.23 9.09 2.92
N ILE A 85 -11.72 8.19 3.77
CA ILE A 85 -12.17 6.85 3.41
C ILE A 85 -13.58 6.68 3.95
N VAL A 86 -14.49 6.17 3.12
CA VAL A 86 -15.85 5.78 3.50
C VAL A 86 -15.95 4.28 3.40
N VAL A 87 -16.27 3.64 4.52
CA VAL A 87 -16.40 2.18 4.62
C VAL A 87 -17.78 1.80 5.12
N ARG A 88 -18.21 0.57 4.83
CA ARG A 88 -19.43 0.00 5.41
C ARG A 88 -19.09 -0.69 6.72
N LEU A 89 -19.83 -0.32 7.77
CA LEU A 89 -19.83 -1.02 9.04
C LEU A 89 -20.70 -2.27 8.92
N PRO A 90 -20.32 -3.40 9.54
CA PRO A 90 -21.24 -4.51 9.68
C PRO A 90 -22.39 -4.10 10.62
N LEU A 91 -23.63 -4.27 10.17
CA LEU A 91 -24.89 -3.98 10.90
C LEU A 91 -24.95 -4.59 12.31
N ASP A 92 -24.19 -5.66 12.53
CA ASP A 92 -24.13 -6.42 13.79
C ASP A 92 -23.00 -5.99 14.74
N ALA A 93 -22.28 -4.89 14.48
CA ALA A 93 -21.24 -4.43 15.40
C ALA A 93 -21.84 -3.94 16.73
N PRO A 94 -21.61 -4.63 17.86
CA PRO A 94 -22.15 -4.19 19.15
C PRO A 94 -21.57 -2.84 19.59
N ALA A 95 -22.27 -2.18 20.51
CA ALA A 95 -21.80 -0.95 21.13
C ALA A 95 -20.54 -1.22 21.96
N ALA A 96 -19.36 -0.87 21.45
CA ALA A 96 -18.09 -1.10 22.13
C ALA A 96 -16.98 -0.15 21.62
N ARG A 97 -15.80 -0.28 22.24
CA ARG A 97 -14.58 0.40 21.79
C ARG A 97 -13.79 -0.54 20.88
N TYR A 98 -13.53 -0.09 19.66
CA TYR A 98 -12.83 -0.81 18.61
C TYR A 98 -11.49 -0.16 18.28
N ARG A 99 -10.55 -0.95 17.77
CA ARG A 99 -9.30 -0.45 17.21
C ARG A 99 -9.43 -0.37 15.70
N LEU A 100 -9.41 0.82 15.15
CA LEU A 100 -9.42 1.06 13.73
C LEU A 100 -7.98 1.18 13.21
N GLN A 101 -7.67 0.49 12.12
CA GLN A 101 -6.40 0.62 11.41
C GLN A 101 -6.63 0.72 9.91
N VAL A 102 -5.81 1.53 9.24
CA VAL A 102 -5.82 1.69 7.79
C VAL A 102 -4.50 1.20 7.24
N LEU A 103 -4.57 0.32 6.24
CA LEU A 103 -3.43 -0.21 5.50
C LEU A 103 -3.50 0.38 4.09
N ALA A 104 -2.68 1.40 3.84
CA ALA A 104 -2.55 2.01 2.53
C ALA A 104 -1.59 1.20 1.65
N TYR A 105 -1.84 1.18 0.35
CA TYR A 105 -1.02 0.43 -0.60
C TYR A 105 0.42 0.96 -0.65
N GLY A 106 1.40 0.07 -0.54
CA GLY A 106 2.82 0.45 -0.57
C GLY A 106 3.30 1.24 0.64
N ALA A 107 2.48 1.36 1.71
CA ALA A 107 2.83 2.03 2.96
C ALA A 107 2.77 1.06 4.16
N ALA A 108 3.38 1.46 5.27
CA ALA A 108 3.18 0.80 6.56
C ALA A 108 1.73 1.01 7.05
N PRO A 109 1.19 0.14 7.92
CA PRO A 109 -0.12 0.34 8.55
C PRO A 109 -0.17 1.61 9.41
N SER A 110 -1.35 2.19 9.56
CA SER A 110 -1.59 3.30 10.48
C SER A 110 -1.41 2.88 11.94
N ALA A 111 -1.16 3.86 12.79
CA ALA A 111 -1.34 3.68 14.23
C ALA A 111 -2.78 3.25 14.54
N PRO A 112 -3.00 2.44 15.59
CA PRO A 112 -4.34 2.01 16.00
C PRO A 112 -5.12 3.21 16.54
N PHE A 113 -6.25 3.50 15.91
CA PHE A 113 -7.17 4.57 16.29
C PHE A 113 -8.35 4.00 17.09
N ARG A 114 -8.75 4.65 18.19
CA ARG A 114 -9.84 4.14 19.03
C ARG A 114 -11.17 4.71 18.58
N LEU A 115 -12.08 3.85 18.13
CA LEU A 115 -13.45 4.19 17.75
C LEU A 115 -14.44 3.66 18.77
N THR A 116 -15.39 4.48 19.22
CA THR A 116 -16.51 4.00 20.08
C THR A 116 -17.78 3.92 19.24
N LEU A 117 -18.44 2.76 19.23
CA LEU A 117 -19.74 2.54 18.59
C LEU A 117 -20.84 2.43 19.66
N GLY A 118 -22.05 2.91 19.34
CA GLY A 118 -23.27 2.60 20.11
C GLY A 118 -23.60 3.46 21.33
N GLY A 119 -23.23 4.75 21.34
CA GLY A 119 -23.66 5.71 22.36
C GLY A 119 -23.86 7.10 21.80
N GLY A 120 -24.95 7.34 21.04
CA GLY A 120 -25.42 8.67 20.62
C GLY A 120 -24.56 9.44 19.60
N ALA A 121 -23.26 9.16 19.49
CA ALA A 121 -22.37 9.65 18.45
C ALA A 121 -21.20 8.68 18.34
N ALA A 122 -21.08 7.95 17.24
CA ALA A 122 -19.85 7.21 17.01
C ALA A 122 -18.76 8.22 16.65
N GLY A 123 -17.79 8.38 17.55
CA GLY A 123 -16.65 9.27 17.37
C GLY A 123 -15.43 8.65 18.02
N GLY A 124 -14.30 8.73 17.33
CA GLY A 124 -13.00 8.46 17.91
C GLY A 124 -12.21 9.75 18.13
N THR A 125 -11.36 9.74 19.15
CA THR A 125 -10.43 10.82 19.48
C THR A 125 -9.01 10.29 19.31
N GLU A 126 -8.12 11.10 18.73
CA GLU A 126 -6.69 10.77 18.58
C GLU A 126 -6.07 10.43 19.96
N GLY A 127 -5.25 9.39 20.00
CA GLY A 127 -4.56 8.91 21.20
C GLY A 127 -3.06 8.92 21.02
#